data_AF-F3CDP7-F1
#
_entry.id   AF-F3CDP7-F1
#
_cell.length_a   1.000
_cell.length_b   1.000
_cell.length_c   1.000
_cell.angle_alpha   90.00
_cell.angle_beta   90.00
_cell.angle_gamma   90.00
#
_symmetry.space_group_name_H-M   'P 1'
#
loop_
_entity.id
_entity.type
_entity.pdbx_description
1 polymer ?
#
loop_
_entity_poly.entity_id
_entity_poly.type
_entity_poly.pdbx_seq_one_letter_code
_entity_poly.pdbx_strand_id
1 'polypeptide(L)'
;MRKRTALLRFDPALASLRDGISAVQRIGTTLWIANDETTSLERLTVRNATRGEVICDEHRSFSLIKYLKLPLPKSDAEIDIEGLAYDHGTGYLWLAGSHSLKRKKAKADDSSQKNIKQLSTVEADGNRYLLARIPVVQEGDSHVLTKKVDTDASVVFHKKRIKLLAQCFCCASNGTQNLVRFFVPAKWLRILVI
;
A
#
# COMPACT_ATOMS: atom_id res chain seq x y z
N MET A 1 -25.75 17.56 -7.30
CA MET A 1 -24.98 16.38 -6.84
C MET A 1 -24.95 16.36 -5.32
N ARG A 2 -25.44 15.30 -4.68
CA ARG A 2 -25.30 15.13 -3.22
C ARG A 2 -23.86 14.72 -2.94
N LYS A 3 -23.07 15.56 -2.27
CA LYS A 3 -21.71 15.19 -1.84
C LYS A 3 -21.84 13.96 -0.93
N ARG A 4 -21.21 12.86 -1.32
CA ARG A 4 -21.06 11.68 -0.45
C ARG A 4 -19.75 11.87 0.29
N THR A 5 -19.83 12.10 1.60
CA THR A 5 -18.67 12.27 2.46
C THR A 5 -18.50 11.01 3.29
N ALA A 6 -17.24 10.59 3.49
CA ALA A 6 -16.88 9.54 4.43
C ALA A 6 -16.12 10.16 5.61
N LEU A 7 -16.55 9.88 6.84
CA LEU A 7 -15.86 10.26 8.06
C LEU A 7 -14.94 9.10 8.50
N LEU A 8 -13.63 9.32 8.47
CA LEU A 8 -12.64 8.34 8.93
C LEU A 8 -12.30 8.60 10.40
N ARG A 9 -12.51 7.61 11.26
CA ARG A 9 -12.20 7.67 12.70
C ARG A 9 -11.04 6.73 13.02
N PHE A 10 -9.84 7.31 13.08
CA PHE A 10 -8.66 6.62 13.55
C PHE A 10 -8.61 6.58 15.08
N ASP A 11 -7.81 5.66 15.61
CA ASP A 11 -7.44 5.67 17.03
C ASP A 11 -6.75 7.02 17.34
N PRO A 12 -7.21 7.78 18.36
CA PRO A 12 -6.58 9.04 18.74
C PRO A 12 -5.09 8.94 19.05
N ALA A 13 -4.61 7.79 19.53
CA ALA A 13 -3.19 7.54 19.78
C ALA A 13 -2.35 7.52 18.49
N LEU A 14 -2.99 7.33 17.34
CA LEU A 14 -2.37 7.26 16.01
C LEU A 14 -2.86 8.42 15.11
N ALA A 15 -3.16 9.57 15.70
CA ALA A 15 -3.73 10.71 14.99
C ALA A 15 -2.86 11.21 13.81
N SER A 16 -1.54 11.01 13.84
CA SER A 16 -0.62 11.39 12.76
C SER A 16 -0.84 10.59 11.47
N LEU A 17 -1.49 9.43 11.51
CA LEU A 17 -1.80 8.63 10.31
C LEU A 17 -2.59 9.40 9.25
N ARG A 18 -3.33 10.42 9.68
CA ARG A 18 -4.16 11.27 8.80
C ARG A 18 -3.34 12.10 7.81
N ASP A 19 -2.08 12.40 8.13
CA ASP A 19 -1.28 13.38 7.39
C ASP A 19 -0.52 12.74 6.22
N GLY A 20 -0.36 11.42 6.24
CA GLY A 20 0.38 10.65 5.23
C GLY A 20 -0.46 9.58 4.52
N ILE A 21 -1.79 9.74 4.41
CA ILE A 21 -2.61 8.75 3.69
C ILE A 21 -2.24 8.73 2.21
N SER A 22 -1.72 7.60 1.74
CA SER A 22 -1.16 7.45 0.39
C SER A 22 -1.97 6.52 -0.50
N ALA A 23 -2.61 5.49 0.07
CA ALA A 23 -3.45 4.55 -0.69
C ALA A 23 -4.64 4.03 0.14
N VAL A 24 -5.73 3.71 -0.55
CA VAL A 24 -6.93 3.13 0.06
C VAL A 24 -7.52 2.01 -0.81
N GLN A 25 -8.03 0.96 -0.18
CA GLN A 25 -8.71 -0.15 -0.85
C GLN A 25 -9.90 -0.62 -0.01
N ARG A 26 -11.10 -0.62 -0.56
CA ARG A 26 -12.28 -1.19 0.10
C ARG A 26 -12.40 -2.68 -0.19
N ILE A 27 -12.68 -3.49 0.84
CA ILE A 27 -12.97 -4.92 0.73
C ILE A 27 -14.22 -5.22 1.58
N GLY A 28 -15.36 -5.44 0.94
CA GLY A 28 -16.65 -5.64 1.63
C GLY A 28 -16.99 -4.45 2.55
N THR A 29 -17.11 -4.74 3.86
CA THR A 29 -17.36 -3.76 4.92
C THR A 29 -16.07 -3.16 5.50
N THR A 30 -14.89 -3.47 4.97
CA THR A 30 -13.61 -2.95 5.46
C THR A 30 -13.01 -1.94 4.49
N LEU A 31 -12.37 -0.90 5.02
CA LEU A 31 -11.57 0.07 4.29
C LEU A 31 -10.12 -0.06 4.76
N TRP A 32 -9.26 -0.54 3.87
CA TRP A 32 -7.82 -0.65 4.09
C TRP A 32 -7.14 0.63 3.64
N ILE A 33 -6.21 1.11 4.45
CA ILE A 33 -5.54 2.39 4.29
C ILE A 33 -4.05 2.15 4.50
N ALA A 34 -3.24 2.69 3.60
CA ALA A 34 -1.80 2.78 3.77
C ALA A 34 -1.41 4.22 4.11
N ASN A 35 -0.30 4.35 4.81
CA ASN A 35 0.34 5.62 5.08
C ASN A 35 1.80 5.56 4.58
N ASP A 36 2.28 6.62 3.94
CA ASP A 36 3.62 6.67 3.33
C ASP A 36 4.75 6.80 4.37
N GLU A 37 4.43 7.22 5.59
CA GLU A 37 5.37 7.37 6.71
C GLU A 37 5.39 6.15 7.65
N THR A 38 4.49 5.17 7.48
CA THR A 38 4.43 3.99 8.36
C THR A 38 4.70 2.66 7.65
N THR A 39 5.07 1.66 8.46
CA THR A 39 5.24 0.26 8.03
C THR A 39 4.08 -0.62 8.51
N SER A 40 2.87 -0.09 8.35
CA SER A 40 1.62 -0.75 8.75
C SER A 40 0.52 -0.54 7.71
N LEU A 41 -0.45 -1.44 7.73
CA LEU A 41 -1.75 -1.20 7.11
C LEU A 41 -2.77 -0.91 8.19
N GLU A 42 -3.61 0.07 7.92
CA GLU A 42 -4.70 0.47 8.78
C GLU A 42 -6.00 -0.03 8.19
N ARG A 43 -6.94 -0.42 9.04
CA ARG A 43 -8.24 -0.92 8.62
C ARG A 43 -9.33 -0.29 9.43
N LEU A 44 -10.33 0.24 8.74
CA LEU A 44 -11.58 0.75 9.31
C LEU A 44 -12.75 -0.13 8.88
N THR A 45 -13.78 -0.23 9.73
CA THR A 45 -15.08 -0.82 9.40
C THR A 45 -15.97 0.26 8.81
N VAL A 46 -16.49 0.02 7.60
CA VAL A 46 -17.41 0.90 6.87
C VAL A 46 -18.85 0.64 7.31
N ARG A 47 -19.48 1.66 7.86
CA ARG A 47 -20.88 1.67 8.29
C ARG A 47 -21.64 2.74 7.51
N ASN A 48 -22.81 2.39 6.99
CA ASN A 48 -23.71 3.37 6.41
C ASN A 48 -24.37 4.15 7.56
N ALA A 49 -24.23 5.48 7.55
CA ALA A 49 -24.95 6.34 8.47
C ALA A 49 -26.27 6.82 7.85
N THR A 50 -27.16 7.31 8.71
CA THR A 50 -28.38 7.98 8.26
C THR A 50 -28.01 9.25 7.46
N ARG A 51 -28.83 9.60 6.46
CA ARG A 51 -28.72 10.83 5.63
C ARG A 51 -27.61 10.89 4.57
N GLY A 52 -26.95 9.77 4.26
CA GLY A 52 -26.03 9.67 3.12
C GLY A 52 -24.56 9.96 3.46
N GLU A 53 -24.23 9.95 4.74
CA GLU A 53 -22.86 9.92 5.24
C GLU A 53 -22.40 8.48 5.42
N VAL A 54 -21.11 8.24 5.18
CA VAL A 54 -20.45 6.96 5.47
C VAL A 54 -19.54 7.18 6.67
N ILE A 55 -19.63 6.33 7.69
CA ILE A 55 -18.71 6.36 8.83
C ILE A 55 -17.78 5.17 8.70
N CYS A 56 -16.48 5.42 8.77
CA CYS A 56 -15.45 4.40 8.82
C CYS A 56 -14.79 4.45 10.20
N ASP A 57 -15.01 3.44 11.03
CA ASP A 57 -14.56 3.40 12.42
C ASP A 57 -13.90 2.06 12.79
N GLU A 58 -13.82 1.71 14.07
CA GLU A 58 -13.20 0.46 14.55
C GLU A 58 -11.80 0.22 14.00
N HIS A 59 -10.97 1.26 14.14
CA HIS A 59 -9.60 1.27 13.70
C HIS A 59 -8.80 0.08 14.23
N ARG A 60 -8.12 -0.62 13.32
CA ARG A 60 -7.14 -1.65 13.62
C ARG A 60 -5.88 -1.45 12.80
N SER A 61 -4.73 -1.53 13.45
CA SER A 61 -3.42 -1.44 12.82
C SER A 61 -2.76 -2.81 12.65
N PHE A 62 -2.19 -3.03 11.48
CA PHE A 62 -1.56 -4.28 11.06
C PHE A 62 -0.10 -4.00 10.68
N SER A 63 0.83 -4.24 11.62
CA SER A 63 2.27 -4.14 11.34
C SER A 63 2.69 -5.12 10.24
N LEU A 64 3.26 -4.61 9.15
CA LEU A 64 3.61 -5.42 7.98
C LEU A 64 4.75 -6.40 8.24
N ILE A 65 5.63 -6.10 9.19
CA ILE A 65 6.72 -6.99 9.62
C ILE A 65 6.16 -8.33 10.14
N LYS A 66 4.91 -8.36 10.65
CA LYS A 66 4.27 -9.60 11.10
C LYS A 66 3.83 -10.50 9.94
N TYR A 67 3.61 -9.94 8.76
CA TYR A 67 3.04 -10.62 7.58
C TYR A 67 4.02 -10.80 6.43
N LEU A 68 5.04 -9.94 6.34
CA LEU A 68 6.02 -9.89 5.26
C LEU A 68 7.44 -10.06 5.80
N LYS A 69 8.26 -10.81 5.07
CA LYS A 69 9.72 -10.83 5.26
C LYS A 69 10.31 -9.65 4.49
N LEU A 70 10.42 -8.49 5.13
CA LEU A 70 10.95 -7.28 4.48
C LEU A 70 12.46 -7.42 4.20
N PRO A 71 12.97 -6.85 3.08
CA PRO A 71 14.38 -6.94 2.69
C PRO A 71 15.34 -6.33 3.73
N LEU A 72 14.93 -5.22 4.36
CA LEU A 72 15.66 -4.65 5.49
C LEU A 72 14.84 -4.88 6.77
N PRO A 73 15.37 -5.61 7.76
CA PRO A 73 14.66 -5.94 8.99
C PRO A 73 14.56 -4.77 9.99
N LYS A 74 15.20 -3.63 9.69
CA LYS A 74 15.11 -2.45 10.57
C LYS A 74 13.72 -1.83 10.45
N SER A 75 13.10 -1.56 11.59
CA SER A 75 11.74 -1.02 11.68
C SER A 75 11.61 0.44 11.27
N ASP A 76 12.73 1.16 11.12
CA ASP A 76 12.79 2.56 10.70
C ASP A 76 12.84 2.74 9.18
N ALA A 77 13.01 1.66 8.42
CA ALA A 77 13.07 1.71 6.97
C ALA A 77 11.65 1.74 6.38
N GLU A 78 11.17 2.95 6.08
CA GLU A 78 9.91 3.27 5.40
C GLU A 78 9.76 2.47 4.10
N ILE A 79 8.55 1.94 3.88
CA ILE A 79 8.19 1.26 2.62
C ILE A 79 7.69 2.28 1.58
N ASP A 80 7.14 3.43 2.01
CA ASP A 80 6.36 4.36 1.20
C ASP A 80 5.30 3.61 0.40
N ILE A 81 4.26 3.06 1.03
CA ILE A 81 3.23 2.29 0.30
C ILE A 81 2.37 3.26 -0.50
N GLU A 82 2.39 3.15 -1.82
CA GLU A 82 1.69 4.06 -2.75
C GLU A 82 0.51 3.37 -3.47
N GLY A 83 0.39 2.05 -3.33
CA GLY A 83 -0.62 1.29 -4.04
C GLY A 83 -1.18 0.14 -3.20
N LEU A 84 -2.51 0.02 -3.23
CA LEU A 84 -3.25 -1.12 -2.70
C LEU A 84 -4.20 -1.64 -3.77
N ALA A 85 -4.28 -2.95 -3.93
CA ALA A 85 -5.26 -3.58 -4.81
C ALA A 85 -5.69 -4.93 -4.24
N TYR A 86 -7.00 -5.15 -4.11
CA TYR A 86 -7.53 -6.43 -3.69
C TYR A 86 -7.95 -7.28 -4.89
N ASP A 87 -7.39 -8.49 -4.97
CA ASP A 87 -7.77 -9.48 -5.96
C ASP A 87 -8.84 -10.42 -5.38
N HIS A 88 -10.08 -10.25 -5.85
CA HIS A 88 -11.23 -11.05 -5.41
C HIS A 88 -11.16 -12.52 -5.85
N GLY A 89 -10.46 -12.83 -6.94
CA GLY A 89 -10.35 -14.19 -7.44
C GLY A 89 -9.36 -15.01 -6.62
N THR A 90 -8.31 -14.37 -6.11
CA THR A 90 -7.25 -15.05 -5.36
C THR A 90 -7.27 -14.77 -3.86
N GLY A 91 -8.03 -13.79 -3.39
CA GLY A 91 -8.12 -13.42 -1.97
C GLY A 91 -6.90 -12.66 -1.45
N TYR A 92 -6.11 -12.04 -2.33
CA TYR A 92 -4.89 -11.34 -1.96
C TYR A 92 -5.05 -9.83 -1.96
N LEU A 93 -4.55 -9.18 -0.90
CA LEU A 93 -4.27 -7.75 -0.91
C LEU A 93 -2.84 -7.53 -1.38
N TRP A 94 -2.71 -6.88 -2.53
CA TRP A 94 -1.44 -6.45 -3.12
C TRP A 94 -1.05 -5.08 -2.58
N LEU A 95 0.24 -4.93 -2.28
CA LEU A 95 0.88 -3.70 -1.81
C LEU A 95 2.01 -3.34 -2.77
N ALA A 96 2.07 -2.06 -3.15
CA ALA A 96 3.17 -1.50 -3.92
C ALA A 96 3.81 -0.35 -3.15
N GLY A 97 5.11 -0.46 -2.89
CA GLY A 97 5.94 0.63 -2.38
C GLY A 97 6.35 1.63 -3.46
N SER A 98 6.95 2.74 -3.05
CA SER A 98 7.49 3.76 -3.95
C SER A 98 8.64 3.20 -4.77
N HIS A 99 8.43 2.92 -6.06
CA HIS A 99 9.48 2.43 -6.95
C HIS A 99 10.43 3.52 -7.46
N SER A 100 10.58 4.61 -6.70
CA SER A 100 11.40 5.77 -7.04
C SER A 100 12.77 5.72 -6.34
N LEU A 101 13.77 6.42 -6.92
CA LEU A 101 15.00 6.72 -6.20
C LEU A 101 14.77 7.93 -5.30
N LYS A 102 15.30 7.90 -4.07
CA LYS A 102 15.27 9.04 -3.17
C LYS A 102 16.43 9.98 -3.48
N ARG A 103 16.18 11.28 -3.38
CA ARG A 103 17.20 12.32 -3.51
C ARG A 103 17.53 12.85 -2.13
N LYS A 104 18.80 13.13 -1.83
CA LYS A 104 19.16 13.77 -0.55
C LYS A 104 18.60 15.18 -0.48
N LYS A 105 18.05 15.54 0.68
CA LYS A 105 17.55 16.89 0.95
C LYS A 105 18.73 17.84 1.19
N ALA A 106 18.57 19.08 0.75
CA ALA A 106 19.47 20.17 1.13
C ALA A 106 19.34 20.47 2.62
N LYS A 107 20.40 21.02 3.23
CA LYS A 107 20.45 21.44 4.63
C LYS A 107 20.70 22.94 4.69
N ALA A 108 19.98 23.64 5.57
CA ALA A 108 20.09 25.10 5.70
C ALA A 108 21.53 25.56 6.02
N ASP A 109 22.25 24.75 6.80
CA ASP A 109 23.62 25.08 7.25
C ASP A 109 24.72 24.66 6.26
N ASP A 110 24.38 24.01 5.16
CA ASP A 110 25.35 23.56 4.15
C ASP A 110 25.59 24.64 3.09
N SER A 111 26.84 24.76 2.60
CA SER A 111 27.16 25.66 1.48
C SER A 111 26.39 25.28 0.21
N SER A 112 26.19 26.25 -0.69
CA SER A 112 25.47 26.01 -1.96
C SER A 112 26.09 24.86 -2.76
N GLN A 113 27.42 24.76 -2.83
CA GLN A 113 28.12 23.66 -3.51
C GLN A 113 27.84 22.29 -2.87
N LYS A 114 27.82 22.24 -1.53
CA LYS A 114 27.52 21.01 -0.79
C LYS A 114 26.05 20.62 -0.99
N ASN A 115 25.13 21.57 -0.93
CA ASN A 115 23.71 21.34 -1.20
C ASN A 115 23.43 20.89 -2.64
N ILE A 116 24.11 21.46 -3.65
CA ILE A 116 24.03 20.99 -5.04
C ILE A 116 24.48 19.52 -5.14
N LYS A 117 25.57 19.15 -4.47
CA LYS A 117 26.07 17.77 -4.45
C LYS A 117 25.09 16.81 -3.75
N GLN A 118 24.43 17.24 -2.67
CA GLN A 118 23.39 16.45 -2.01
C GLN A 118 22.21 16.24 -2.97
N LEU A 119 21.70 17.31 -3.58
CA LEU A 119 20.56 17.26 -4.49
C LEU A 119 20.84 16.50 -5.80
N SER A 120 22.10 16.35 -6.20
CA SER A 120 22.49 15.51 -7.34
C SER A 120 22.67 14.03 -6.97
N THR A 121 22.75 13.70 -5.68
CA THR A 121 22.90 12.33 -5.19
C THR A 121 21.53 11.66 -5.09
N VAL A 122 21.35 10.59 -5.88
CA VAL A 122 20.17 9.71 -5.84
C VAL A 122 20.54 8.35 -5.27
N GLU A 123 19.74 7.86 -4.35
CA GLU A 123 19.99 6.61 -3.61
C GLU A 123 18.74 5.73 -3.63
N ALA A 124 19.00 4.41 -3.61
CA ALA A 124 17.96 3.41 -3.48
C ALA A 124 17.75 3.11 -2.00
N ASP A 125 16.54 3.35 -1.49
CA ASP A 125 16.14 2.89 -0.16
C ASP A 125 15.58 1.45 -0.25
N GLY A 126 15.98 0.58 0.68
CA GLY A 126 15.83 -0.87 0.53
C GLY A 126 14.38 -1.36 0.61
N ASN A 127 13.53 -0.71 1.41
CA ASN A 127 12.14 -1.15 1.57
C ASN A 127 11.16 -0.52 0.57
N ARG A 128 11.61 0.48 -0.21
CA ARG A 128 10.79 1.23 -1.18
C ARG A 128 10.40 0.42 -2.43
N TYR A 129 11.29 -0.45 -2.91
CA TYR A 129 11.03 -1.31 -4.07
C TYR A 129 10.25 -2.57 -3.70
N LEU A 130 9.19 -2.41 -2.92
CA LEU A 130 8.34 -3.49 -2.45
C LEU A 130 7.19 -3.72 -3.44
N LEU A 131 7.06 -4.95 -3.92
CA LEU A 131 5.79 -5.46 -4.43
C LEU A 131 5.45 -6.70 -3.61
N ALA A 132 4.38 -6.65 -2.84
CA ALA A 132 4.01 -7.75 -1.94
C ALA A 132 2.54 -8.10 -2.08
N ARG A 133 2.19 -9.33 -1.67
CA ARG A 133 0.81 -9.74 -1.47
C ARG A 133 0.65 -10.40 -0.10
N ILE A 134 -0.47 -10.11 0.56
CA ILE A 134 -0.84 -10.70 1.84
C ILE A 134 -2.22 -11.33 1.68
N PRO A 135 -2.42 -12.60 2.06
CA PRO A 135 -3.73 -13.22 1.99
C PRO A 135 -4.71 -12.53 2.96
N VAL A 136 -5.94 -12.36 2.49
CA VAL A 136 -7.05 -11.80 3.25
C VAL A 136 -8.11 -12.87 3.40
N VAL A 137 -8.56 -13.09 4.63
CA VAL A 137 -9.64 -14.02 4.94
C VAL A 137 -10.85 -13.25 5.46
N GLN A 138 -12.03 -13.76 5.13
CA GLN A 138 -13.28 -13.24 5.67
C GLN A 138 -13.55 -13.88 7.03
N GLU A 139 -13.75 -13.05 8.05
CA GLU A 139 -14.14 -13.43 9.41
C GLU A 139 -15.46 -12.72 9.73
N GLY A 140 -16.58 -13.45 9.64
CA GLY A 140 -17.92 -12.85 9.71
C GLY A 140 -18.14 -11.84 8.57
N ASP A 141 -18.53 -10.61 8.89
CA ASP A 141 -18.68 -9.53 7.90
C ASP A 141 -17.37 -8.80 7.60
N SER A 142 -16.30 -9.14 8.32
CA SER A 142 -15.02 -8.45 8.33
C SER A 142 -13.99 -9.17 7.44
N HIS A 143 -13.00 -8.43 6.97
CA HIS A 143 -11.83 -8.98 6.26
C HIS A 143 -10.59 -8.68 7.09
N VAL A 144 -9.69 -9.67 7.23
CA VAL A 144 -8.46 -9.57 8.03
C VAL A 144 -7.27 -10.19 7.31
N LEU A 145 -6.07 -9.71 7.61
CA LEU A 145 -4.82 -10.28 7.08
C LEU A 145 -4.48 -11.59 7.78
N THR A 146 -3.99 -12.56 7.02
CA THR A 146 -3.34 -13.77 7.56
C THR A 146 -1.93 -13.93 7.00
N LYS A 147 -1.08 -14.69 7.69
CA LYS A 147 0.30 -14.95 7.24
C LYS A 147 0.36 -16.00 6.13
N LYS A 148 -0.58 -16.94 6.14
CA LYS A 148 -0.67 -18.08 5.24
C LYS A 148 -2.12 -18.54 5.13
N VAL A 149 -2.45 -19.09 3.98
CA VAL A 149 -3.62 -19.96 3.76
C VAL A 149 -3.12 -21.34 3.33
N ASP A 150 -3.97 -22.36 3.36
CA ASP A 150 -3.58 -23.77 3.19
C ASP A 150 -2.75 -24.06 1.93
N THR A 151 -2.87 -23.23 0.89
CA THR A 151 -2.19 -23.42 -0.39
C THR A 151 -1.06 -22.42 -0.66
N ASP A 152 -0.94 -21.31 0.08
CA ASP A 152 -0.09 -20.20 -0.34
C ASP A 152 0.21 -19.17 0.79
N ALA A 153 1.36 -18.51 0.70
CA ALA A 153 1.89 -17.62 1.75
C ALA A 153 2.08 -16.20 1.21
N SER A 154 2.26 -15.23 2.12
CA SER A 154 2.67 -13.89 1.72
C SER A 154 3.99 -13.92 0.92
N VAL A 155 4.02 -13.22 -0.21
CA VAL A 155 5.19 -13.14 -1.08
C VAL A 155 5.66 -11.70 -1.15
N VAL A 156 6.98 -11.52 -1.11
CA VAL A 156 7.66 -10.24 -1.29
C VAL A 156 8.55 -10.32 -2.51
N PHE A 157 8.31 -9.43 -3.47
CA PHE A 157 9.21 -9.15 -4.58
C PHE A 157 9.95 -7.85 -4.28
N HIS A 158 11.29 -7.93 -4.28
CA HIS A 158 12.15 -6.76 -4.15
C HIS A 158 13.02 -6.63 -5.39
N LYS A 159 12.87 -5.53 -6.13
CA LYS A 159 13.70 -5.30 -7.32
C LYS A 159 13.98 -3.82 -7.52
N LYS A 160 15.25 -3.44 -7.28
CA LYS A 160 15.79 -2.06 -7.42
C LYS A 160 15.61 -1.42 -8.81
N ARG A 161 15.30 -2.21 -9.83
CA ARG A 161 14.97 -1.75 -11.18
C ARG A 161 13.77 -2.53 -11.69
N ILE A 162 12.58 -2.07 -11.34
CA ILE A 162 11.39 -2.37 -12.13
C ILE A 162 11.23 -1.20 -13.08
N LYS A 163 11.31 -1.43 -14.40
CA LYS A 163 10.77 -0.47 -15.37
C LYS A 163 9.25 -0.56 -15.26
N LEU A 164 8.71 -0.05 -14.16
CA LEU A 164 7.28 0.11 -13.98
C LEU A 164 6.96 1.39 -14.74
N LEU A 165 6.32 1.26 -15.91
CA LEU A 165 5.56 2.38 -16.42
C LEU A 165 4.41 2.57 -15.44
N ALA A 166 4.62 3.44 -14.45
CA ALA A 166 3.59 3.84 -13.52
C ALA A 166 2.54 4.61 -14.32
N GLN A 167 1.43 3.97 -14.63
CA GLN A 167 0.29 4.64 -15.22
C GLN A 167 -0.98 4.06 -14.62
N CYS A 168 -1.65 4.90 -13.83
CA CYS A 168 -3.01 4.77 -13.29
C CYS A 168 -3.48 3.37 -12.88
N PHE A 169 -3.59 3.16 -11.57
CA PHE A 169 -4.57 2.22 -11.02
C PHE A 169 -5.98 2.76 -11.29
N CYS A 170 -6.52 2.49 -12.48
CA CYS A 170 -7.95 2.61 -12.72
C CYS A 170 -8.60 1.25 -12.50
N CYS A 171 -9.26 1.09 -11.34
CA CYS A 171 -10.29 0.07 -11.17
C CYS A 171 -11.45 0.39 -12.12
N ALA A 172 -11.44 -0.17 -13.33
CA ALA A 172 -12.62 -0.19 -14.20
C ALA A 172 -13.46 -1.41 -13.84
N SER A 173 -14.54 -1.20 -13.09
CA SER A 173 -15.52 -2.24 -12.77
C SER A 173 -16.43 -2.49 -13.98
N ASN A 174 -16.01 -3.36 -14.89
CA ASN A 174 -16.91 -3.95 -15.89
C ASN A 174 -17.03 -5.44 -15.63
N GLY A 175 -17.90 -5.78 -14.68
CA GLY A 175 -18.82 -6.91 -14.74
C GLY A 175 -18.31 -8.36 -14.80
N THR A 176 -17.06 -8.66 -15.13
CA THR A 176 -16.65 -10.09 -15.24
C THR A 176 -15.20 -10.42 -14.97
N GLN A 177 -14.22 -9.51 -14.98
CA GLN A 177 -12.84 -9.83 -14.53
C GLN A 177 -12.11 -8.58 -14.00
N ASN A 178 -11.69 -8.62 -12.73
CA ASN A 178 -10.76 -7.63 -12.16
C ASN A 178 -9.32 -8.03 -12.52
N LEU A 179 -8.86 -7.62 -13.70
CA LEU A 179 -7.48 -7.85 -14.15
C LEU A 179 -6.58 -6.72 -13.64
N VAL A 180 -5.72 -6.99 -12.64
CA VAL A 180 -4.60 -6.11 -12.30
C VAL A 180 -3.50 -6.33 -13.35
N ARG A 181 -3.49 -5.53 -14.42
CA ARG A 181 -2.45 -5.59 -15.44
C ARG A 181 -1.23 -4.76 -15.05
N PHE A 182 -0.20 -5.42 -14.53
CA PHE A 182 1.14 -4.84 -14.50
C PHE A 182 1.73 -4.89 -15.91
N PHE A 183 1.88 -3.74 -16.57
CA PHE A 183 2.55 -3.70 -17.88
C PHE A 183 4.06 -3.76 -17.67
N VAL A 184 4.60 -4.97 -17.60
CA VAL A 184 6.05 -5.23 -17.61
C VAL A 184 6.44 -5.59 -19.05
N PRO A 185 7.43 -4.91 -19.68
CA PRO A 185 7.82 -5.20 -21.06
C PRO A 185 8.15 -6.68 -21.26
N ALA A 186 7.53 -7.29 -22.27
CA ALA A 186 7.42 -8.74 -22.54
C ALA A 186 8.74 -9.54 -22.67
N LYS A 187 9.91 -8.92 -22.47
CA LYS A 187 11.21 -9.58 -22.53
C LYS A 187 11.70 -10.09 -21.17
N TRP A 188 11.01 -9.76 -20.08
CA TRP A 188 11.45 -10.10 -18.73
C TRP A 188 10.23 -10.44 -17.86
N LEU A 189 10.13 -11.71 -17.46
CA LEU A 189 9.13 -12.32 -16.58
C LEU A 189 7.90 -12.93 -17.30
N ARG A 190 7.89 -14.27 -17.43
CA ARG A 190 6.67 -15.05 -17.65
C ARG A 190 6.04 -15.29 -16.27
N ILE A 191 5.05 -14.48 -15.89
CA ILE A 191 4.04 -14.90 -14.91
C ILE A 191 2.83 -15.28 -15.75
N LEU A 192 2.62 -16.59 -15.88
CA LEU A 192 1.41 -17.14 -16.48
C LEU A 192 0.32 -17.06 -15.41
N VAL A 193 -0.67 -16.20 -15.64
CA VAL A 193 -1.93 -16.22 -14.89
C VAL A 193 -2.89 -17.08 -15.71
N ILE A 194 -3.26 -18.23 -15.17
CA ILE A 194 -4.35 -19.09 -15.69
C ILE A 194 -5.63 -18.66 -14.98
#